data_AF-A0A916CYS1-F1
#
_entry.id   AF-A0A916CYS1-F1
#
_cell.length_a   1.000
_cell.length_b   1.000
_cell.length_c   1.000
_cell.angle_alpha   90.00
_cell.angle_beta   90.00
_cell.angle_gamma   90.00
#
_symmetry.space_group_name_H-M   'P 1'
#
loop_
_entity.id
_entity.type
_entity.pdbx_description
1 polymer ?
#
loop_
_entity_poly.entity_id
_entity_poly.type
_entity_poly.pdbx_seq_one_letter_code
_entity_poly.pdbx_strand_id
1 'polypeptide(L)'
;MAGTRFNLEVNPRLPSRLARLDELANNLWYSWDRPTRALFARLGQKLWGAVGHSPKAFLKRVDQHRLEEAAEDPIFLGALARVLSAYDTYHTAPAKEHGPHLPEGGLVAYFCAEFGFHESLPIYSGGLGILAGDHCKTASDLNLSFIGVGLLYRQGYFLQTIDGNGRQNAEYTDADFEDLPITPVLKADASELTIAVPMPGRNLVAKVWKTRVGHVTLYLLDTDLEENSAHDRDIAHRLYGGDRTTRIEQEILLGVGGVKALAAMNIRPTVWHINEGHAAFLIIERMRQLIGQGLDFASAIEAVACNTVFT
;
A
#
# COMPACT_ATOMS: atom_id res chain seq x y z
N MET A 1 -13.29 -28.78 25.36
CA MET A 1 -12.21 -27.80 25.50
C MET A 1 -11.94 -27.20 24.13
N ALA A 2 -12.22 -25.91 23.93
CA ALA A 2 -11.76 -25.22 22.73
C ALA A 2 -10.26 -25.02 22.89
N GLY A 3 -9.45 -25.91 22.29
CA GLY A 3 -8.00 -25.76 22.32
C GLY A 3 -7.60 -24.53 21.51
N THR A 4 -6.67 -23.73 22.04
CA THR A 4 -6.02 -22.66 21.27
C THR A 4 -5.33 -23.28 20.07
N ARG A 5 -5.77 -22.92 18.87
CA ARG A 5 -5.11 -23.35 17.62
C ARG A 5 -3.93 -22.44 17.37
N PHE A 6 -2.74 -23.02 17.27
CA PHE A 6 -1.55 -22.32 16.81
C PHE A 6 -1.37 -22.63 15.32
N ASN A 7 -1.37 -21.60 14.48
CA ASN A 7 -0.96 -21.75 13.10
C ASN A 7 0.57 -21.74 13.07
N LEU A 8 1.16 -22.84 12.61
CA LEU A 8 2.61 -22.97 12.46
C LEU A 8 2.94 -22.83 10.98
N GLU A 9 3.59 -21.72 10.60
CA GLU A 9 4.14 -21.51 9.26
C GLU A 9 5.66 -21.67 9.31
N VAL A 10 6.21 -22.54 8.46
CA VAL A 10 7.66 -22.78 8.37
C VAL A 10 8.17 -22.03 7.14
N ASN A 11 8.81 -20.89 7.37
CA ASN A 11 9.43 -20.10 6.32
C ASN A 11 10.88 -20.58 6.06
N PRO A 12 11.34 -20.63 4.79
CA PRO A 12 12.72 -20.92 4.48
C PRO A 12 13.64 -19.80 4.96
N ARG A 13 14.92 -20.11 5.13
CA ARG A 13 15.95 -19.16 5.55
C ARG A 13 16.75 -18.72 4.34
N LEU A 14 16.69 -17.43 4.03
CA LEU A 14 17.51 -16.83 2.99
C LEU A 14 19.00 -16.98 3.33
N PRO A 15 19.81 -17.62 2.47
CA PRO A 15 21.26 -17.59 2.60
C PRO A 15 21.77 -16.14 2.61
N SER A 16 22.88 -15.88 3.32
CA SER A 16 23.44 -14.52 3.45
C SER A 16 23.71 -13.84 2.11
N ARG A 17 24.15 -14.61 1.10
CA ARG A 17 24.38 -14.13 -0.28
C ARG A 17 23.10 -13.68 -0.99
N LEU A 18 21.95 -14.18 -0.55
CA LEU A 18 20.63 -13.90 -1.12
C LEU A 18 19.77 -13.00 -0.21
N ALA A 19 20.30 -12.52 0.91
CA ALA A 19 19.53 -11.78 1.92
C ALA A 19 18.78 -10.57 1.34
N ARG A 20 19.38 -9.88 0.35
CA ARG A 20 18.77 -8.71 -0.32
C ARG A 20 17.61 -9.05 -1.26
N LEU A 21 17.28 -10.33 -1.49
CA LEU A 21 16.01 -10.69 -2.12
C LEU A 21 14.81 -10.23 -1.29
N ASP A 22 14.93 -10.19 0.04
CA ASP A 22 13.86 -9.67 0.91
C ASP A 22 13.64 -8.16 0.67
N GLU A 23 14.70 -7.38 0.50
CA GLU A 23 14.60 -5.96 0.16
C GLU A 23 13.87 -5.73 -1.18
N LEU A 24 14.20 -6.52 -2.20
CA LEU A 24 13.52 -6.49 -3.49
C LEU A 24 12.06 -6.96 -3.37
N ALA A 25 11.76 -7.90 -2.49
CA ALA A 25 10.42 -8.43 -2.29
C ALA A 25 9.48 -7.48 -1.56
N ASN A 26 10.01 -6.59 -0.71
CA ASN A 26 9.23 -5.61 0.06
C ASN A 26 9.18 -4.21 -0.59
N ASN A 27 9.63 -4.06 -1.84
CA ASN A 27 9.54 -2.81 -2.59
C ASN A 27 8.88 -3.05 -3.95
N LEU A 28 7.71 -2.44 -4.19
CA LEU A 28 6.92 -2.56 -5.41
C LEU A 28 7.64 -2.07 -6.69
N TRP A 29 8.88 -1.59 -6.62
CA TRP A 29 9.75 -1.36 -7.78
C TRP A 29 9.78 -2.55 -8.76
N TYR A 30 9.71 -3.79 -8.24
CA TYR A 30 9.59 -4.98 -9.09
C TYR A 30 8.37 -4.96 -10.03
N SER A 31 7.36 -4.13 -9.76
CA SER A 31 6.16 -4.05 -10.59
C SER A 31 6.40 -3.35 -11.94
N TRP A 32 7.43 -2.51 -12.06
CA TRP A 32 7.88 -1.97 -13.35
C TRP A 32 9.30 -2.40 -13.76
N ASP A 33 10.10 -2.97 -12.86
CA ASP A 33 11.39 -3.58 -13.20
C ASP A 33 11.28 -5.08 -13.52
N ARG A 34 11.30 -5.41 -14.83
CA ARG A 34 11.20 -6.80 -15.32
C ARG A 34 12.37 -7.69 -14.87
N PRO A 35 13.65 -7.24 -14.89
CA PRO A 35 14.79 -8.03 -14.40
C PRO A 35 14.61 -8.53 -12.97
N THR A 36 14.06 -7.72 -12.07
CA THR A 36 13.78 -8.12 -10.69
C THR A 36 12.80 -9.28 -10.63
N ARG A 37 11.67 -9.23 -11.37
CA ARG A 37 10.71 -10.34 -11.43
C ARG A 37 11.31 -11.61 -12.01
N ALA A 38 12.22 -11.47 -12.98
CA ALA A 38 12.88 -12.60 -13.61
C ALA A 38 13.77 -13.39 -12.63
N LEU A 39 14.30 -12.76 -11.58
CA LEU A 39 15.04 -13.46 -10.52
C LEU A 39 14.15 -14.49 -9.80
N PHE A 40 12.97 -14.05 -9.33
CA PHE A 40 12.02 -14.92 -8.63
C PHE A 40 11.48 -16.02 -9.55
N ALA A 41 11.14 -15.68 -10.79
CA ALA A 41 10.70 -16.66 -11.79
C ALA A 41 11.76 -17.74 -12.05
N ARG A 42 13.05 -17.38 -12.07
CA ARG A 42 14.17 -18.31 -12.31
C ARG A 42 14.40 -19.25 -11.13
N LEU A 43 14.14 -18.82 -9.89
CA LEU A 43 14.22 -19.69 -8.71
C LEU A 43 13.16 -20.80 -8.74
N GLY A 44 12.00 -20.54 -9.35
CA GLY A 44 10.96 -21.57 -9.49
C GLY A 44 9.72 -21.11 -10.24
N GLN A 45 9.66 -21.37 -11.55
CA GLN A 45 8.56 -20.91 -12.42
C GLN A 45 7.17 -21.40 -11.97
N LYS A 46 7.06 -22.65 -11.49
CA LYS A 46 5.79 -23.22 -11.03
C LYS A 46 5.27 -22.51 -9.79
N LEU A 47 6.11 -22.34 -8.78
CA LEU A 47 5.74 -21.62 -7.55
C LEU A 47 5.45 -20.15 -7.85
N TRP A 48 6.24 -19.53 -8.72
CA TRP A 48 6.06 -18.14 -9.14
C TRP A 48 4.66 -17.86 -9.72
N GLY A 49 4.18 -18.75 -10.59
CA GLY A 49 2.80 -18.66 -11.09
C GLY A 49 1.76 -18.96 -10.01
N ALA A 50 2.02 -19.92 -9.12
CA ALA A 50 1.09 -20.31 -8.06
C ALA A 50 0.85 -19.23 -6.99
N VAL A 51 1.84 -18.36 -6.74
CA VAL A 51 1.74 -17.26 -5.76
C VAL A 51 1.33 -15.92 -6.39
N GLY A 52 0.74 -15.95 -7.59
CA GLY A 52 0.29 -14.73 -8.28
C GLY A 52 1.43 -13.73 -8.50
N HIS A 53 2.62 -14.25 -8.83
CA HIS A 53 3.80 -13.43 -9.10
C HIS A 53 4.17 -12.47 -7.94
N SER A 54 3.88 -12.85 -6.69
CA SER A 54 4.28 -12.11 -5.48
C SER A 54 5.68 -12.54 -5.01
N PRO A 55 6.69 -11.64 -5.04
CA PRO A 55 8.02 -11.94 -4.49
C PRO A 55 7.99 -12.32 -3.01
N LYS A 56 7.19 -11.62 -2.21
CA LYS A 56 7.08 -11.85 -0.76
C LYS A 56 6.50 -13.23 -0.47
N ALA A 57 5.36 -13.56 -1.09
CA ALA A 57 4.73 -14.87 -0.96
C ALA A 57 5.62 -16.00 -1.49
N PHE A 58 6.39 -15.73 -2.55
CA PHE A 58 7.37 -16.68 -3.11
C PHE A 58 8.47 -17.01 -2.10
N LEU A 59 9.09 -15.99 -1.49
CA LEU A 59 10.18 -16.20 -0.52
C LEU A 59 9.72 -16.94 0.74
N LYS A 60 8.44 -16.84 1.11
CA LYS A 60 7.87 -17.63 2.22
C LYS A 60 7.69 -19.12 1.90
N ARG A 61 7.61 -19.49 0.62
CA ARG A 61 7.18 -20.84 0.17
C ARG A 61 8.21 -21.59 -0.67
N VAL A 62 9.28 -20.91 -1.12
CA VAL A 62 10.33 -21.53 -1.92
C VAL A 62 11.08 -22.59 -1.13
N ASP A 63 11.42 -23.68 -1.79
CA ASP A 63 12.18 -24.76 -1.19
C ASP A 63 13.56 -24.25 -0.72
N GLN A 64 13.95 -24.61 0.51
CA GLN A 64 15.24 -24.26 1.09
C GLN A 64 16.41 -24.70 0.20
N HIS A 65 16.35 -25.90 -0.38
CA HIS A 65 17.38 -26.44 -1.24
C HIS A 65 17.56 -25.58 -2.49
N ARG A 66 16.48 -25.04 -3.06
CA ARG A 66 16.55 -24.14 -4.22
C ARG A 66 17.28 -22.84 -3.91
N LEU A 67 17.08 -22.29 -2.71
CA LEU A 67 17.80 -21.10 -2.26
C LEU A 67 19.30 -21.39 -2.09
N GLU A 68 19.64 -22.55 -1.55
CA GLU A 68 21.03 -22.99 -1.38
C GLU A 68 21.72 -23.22 -2.72
N GLU A 69 21.08 -23.91 -3.67
CA GLU A 69 21.58 -24.05 -5.05
C GLU A 69 21.82 -22.68 -5.70
N ALA A 70 20.85 -21.77 -5.60
CA ALA A 70 20.95 -20.43 -6.19
C ALA A 70 22.02 -19.56 -5.52
N ALA A 71 22.30 -19.78 -4.23
CA ALA A 71 23.36 -19.10 -3.50
C ALA A 71 24.75 -19.52 -3.96
N GLU A 72 24.89 -20.66 -4.64
CA GLU A 72 26.14 -21.16 -5.19
C GLU A 72 26.21 -21.10 -6.74
N ASP A 73 25.11 -20.79 -7.44
CA ASP A 73 25.08 -20.57 -8.90
C ASP A 73 25.67 -19.21 -9.30
N PRO A 74 26.86 -19.15 -9.94
CA PRO A 74 27.47 -17.90 -10.36
C PRO A 74 26.62 -17.10 -11.36
N ILE A 75 25.81 -17.78 -12.18
CA ILE A 75 24.95 -17.15 -13.16
C ILE A 75 23.77 -16.46 -12.46
N PHE A 76 23.17 -17.11 -11.45
CA PHE A 76 22.11 -16.49 -10.65
C PHE A 76 22.65 -15.29 -9.86
N LEU A 77 23.78 -15.46 -9.18
CA LEU A 77 24.42 -14.38 -8.41
C LEU A 77 24.82 -13.19 -9.30
N GLY A 78 25.32 -13.44 -10.51
CA GLY A 78 25.60 -12.39 -11.48
C GLY A 78 24.34 -11.64 -11.95
N ALA A 79 23.19 -12.33 -12.06
CA ALA A 79 21.91 -11.69 -12.34
C ALA A 79 21.43 -10.85 -11.15
N LEU A 80 21.50 -11.40 -9.93
CA LEU A 80 21.16 -10.69 -8.69
C LEU A 80 22.00 -9.43 -8.51
N ALA A 81 23.32 -9.52 -8.68
CA ALA A 81 24.22 -8.38 -8.56
C ALA A 81 23.89 -7.24 -9.54
N ARG A 82 23.50 -7.57 -10.78
CA ARG A 82 23.05 -6.56 -11.75
C ARG A 82 21.75 -5.88 -11.33
N VAL A 83 20.78 -6.64 -10.83
CA VAL A 83 19.51 -6.08 -10.33
C VAL A 83 19.76 -5.19 -9.12
N LEU A 84 20.57 -5.64 -8.16
CA LEU A 84 20.92 -4.85 -6.98
C LEU A 84 21.69 -3.58 -7.36
N SER A 85 22.62 -3.65 -8.32
CA SER A 85 23.31 -2.46 -8.81
C SER A 85 22.34 -1.45 -9.43
N ALA A 86 21.35 -1.90 -10.20
CA ALA A 86 20.31 -1.03 -10.74
C ALA A 86 19.41 -0.45 -9.63
N TYR A 87 19.00 -1.27 -8.68
CA TYR A 87 18.21 -0.87 -7.52
C TYR A 87 18.92 0.18 -6.66
N ASP A 88 20.21 -0.04 -6.36
CA ASP A 88 21.03 0.86 -5.56
C ASP A 88 21.27 2.17 -6.29
N THR A 89 21.56 2.11 -7.59
CA THR A 89 21.71 3.31 -8.43
C THR A 89 20.41 4.11 -8.45
N TYR A 90 19.26 3.44 -8.58
CA TYR A 90 17.94 4.08 -8.53
C TYR A 90 17.74 4.81 -7.20
N HIS A 91 17.93 4.12 -6.07
CA HIS A 91 17.67 4.66 -4.74
C HIS A 91 18.67 5.72 -4.26
N THR A 92 19.89 5.72 -4.81
CA THR A 92 20.94 6.71 -4.46
C THR A 92 20.97 7.90 -5.43
N ALA A 93 20.28 7.84 -6.56
CA ALA A 93 20.23 8.94 -7.50
C ALA A 93 19.55 10.18 -6.88
N PRO A 94 20.09 11.40 -7.10
CA PRO A 94 19.44 12.62 -6.68
C PRO A 94 18.13 12.84 -7.46
N ALA A 95 17.27 13.71 -6.93
CA ALA A 95 16.11 14.19 -7.67
C ALA A 95 16.54 14.80 -9.02
N LYS A 96 15.76 14.53 -10.07
CA LYS A 96 16.13 14.97 -11.43
C LYS A 96 16.07 16.49 -11.52
N GLU A 97 17.14 17.10 -12.04
CA GLU A 97 17.29 18.57 -12.15
C GLU A 97 16.17 19.26 -12.96
N HIS A 98 15.50 18.54 -13.86
CA HIS A 98 14.38 19.05 -14.67
C HIS A 98 13.00 18.53 -14.22
N GLY A 99 12.91 17.95 -13.02
CA GLY A 99 11.63 17.57 -12.41
C GLY A 99 10.84 18.80 -11.95
N PRO A 100 9.52 18.66 -11.73
CA PRO A 100 8.71 19.74 -11.16
C PRO A 100 9.30 20.18 -9.80
N HIS A 101 9.58 21.47 -9.66
CA HIS A 101 10.11 22.03 -8.42
C HIS A 101 9.01 22.18 -7.38
N LEU A 102 9.00 21.30 -6.38
CA LEU A 102 8.34 21.58 -5.11
C LEU A 102 9.21 22.59 -4.33
N PRO A 103 8.61 23.54 -3.59
CA PRO A 103 9.37 24.37 -2.67
C PRO A 103 10.13 23.49 -1.68
N GLU A 104 11.21 24.02 -1.11
CA GLU A 104 12.01 23.30 -0.12
C GLU A 104 11.11 22.83 1.05
N GLY A 105 11.24 21.55 1.42
CA GLY A 105 10.35 20.92 2.41
C GLY A 105 8.93 20.62 1.91
N GLY A 106 8.63 20.86 0.63
CA GLY A 106 7.37 20.54 0.00
C GLY A 106 7.11 19.03 -0.03
N LEU A 107 5.85 18.66 0.21
CA LEU A 107 5.38 17.28 0.20
C LEU A 107 3.98 17.21 -0.37
N VAL A 108 3.79 16.36 -1.38
CA VAL A 108 2.49 16.03 -1.94
C VAL A 108 1.95 14.78 -1.24
N ALA A 109 0.76 14.88 -0.65
CA ALA A 109 -0.01 13.72 -0.22
C ALA A 109 -1.14 13.45 -1.20
N TYR A 110 -1.09 12.31 -1.87
CA TYR A 110 -2.03 11.90 -2.89
C TYR A 110 -2.99 10.84 -2.34
N PHE A 111 -4.26 11.21 -2.22
CA PHE A 111 -5.33 10.40 -1.67
C PHE A 111 -6.10 9.73 -2.80
N CYS A 112 -6.22 8.42 -2.75
CA CYS A 112 -7.01 7.65 -3.71
C CYS A 112 -7.65 6.44 -3.02
N ALA A 113 -8.83 6.04 -3.48
CA ALA A 113 -9.48 4.81 -3.02
C ALA A 113 -8.75 3.56 -3.50
N GLU A 114 -8.11 3.59 -4.66
CA GLU A 114 -7.42 2.43 -5.25
C GLU A 114 -6.05 2.76 -5.84
N PHE A 115 -5.14 1.78 -5.83
CA PHE A 115 -3.81 1.91 -6.42
C PHE A 115 -3.40 0.63 -7.19
N GLY A 116 -3.18 0.78 -8.50
CA GLY A 116 -2.86 -0.31 -9.41
C GLY A 116 -1.37 -0.43 -9.69
N PHE A 117 -0.67 -1.28 -8.93
CA PHE A 117 0.76 -1.55 -9.14
C PHE A 117 1.02 -2.88 -9.83
N HIS A 118 0.53 -3.94 -9.21
CA HIS A 118 0.80 -5.32 -9.58
C HIS A 118 -0.28 -6.22 -8.96
N GLU A 119 -0.60 -7.34 -9.60
CA GLU A 119 -1.60 -8.30 -9.11
C GLU A 119 -1.28 -8.87 -7.71
N SER A 120 -0.01 -8.85 -7.32
CA SER A 120 0.44 -9.26 -5.97
C SER A 120 -0.03 -8.32 -4.84
N LEU A 121 -0.55 -7.14 -5.16
CA LEU A 121 -1.15 -6.21 -4.20
C LEU A 121 -2.52 -5.74 -4.75
N PRO A 122 -3.60 -6.51 -4.49
CA PRO A 122 -4.88 -6.35 -5.17
C PRO A 122 -5.74 -5.22 -4.55
N ILE A 123 -5.25 -4.00 -4.58
CA ILE A 123 -5.94 -2.79 -4.05
C ILE A 123 -6.49 -1.88 -5.15
N TYR A 124 -6.88 -2.45 -6.29
CA TYR A 124 -7.50 -1.71 -7.40
C TYR A 124 -8.49 -2.53 -8.22
N SER A 125 -9.35 -1.83 -8.97
CA SER A 125 -10.36 -2.42 -9.85
C SER A 125 -10.25 -1.99 -11.31
N GLY A 126 -9.75 -0.78 -11.61
CA GLY A 126 -9.80 -0.24 -12.97
C GLY A 126 -8.84 0.90 -13.25
N GLY A 127 -9.21 1.73 -14.23
CA GLY A 127 -8.34 2.78 -14.77
C GLY A 127 -7.95 3.86 -13.76
N LEU A 128 -8.81 4.18 -12.79
CA LEU A 128 -8.53 5.13 -11.72
C LEU A 128 -7.32 4.64 -10.89
N GLY A 129 -7.34 3.38 -10.46
CA GLY A 129 -6.25 2.77 -9.72
C GLY A 129 -4.97 2.66 -10.54
N ILE A 130 -5.05 2.29 -11.82
CA ILE A 130 -3.87 2.27 -12.71
C ILE A 130 -3.22 3.66 -12.79
N LEU A 131 -4.02 4.71 -12.98
CA LEU A 131 -3.53 6.09 -13.01
C LEU A 131 -2.86 6.47 -11.68
N ALA A 132 -3.49 6.19 -10.54
CA ALA A 132 -2.92 6.44 -9.22
C ALA A 132 -1.60 5.68 -9.01
N GLY A 133 -1.52 4.44 -9.48
CA GLY A 133 -0.29 3.64 -9.48
C GLY A 133 0.81 4.26 -10.33
N ASP A 134 0.48 4.71 -11.54
CA ASP A 134 1.43 5.34 -12.46
C ASP A 134 1.89 6.74 -12.00
N HIS A 135 1.04 7.49 -11.29
CA HIS A 135 1.47 8.69 -10.57
C HIS A 135 2.54 8.38 -9.54
N CYS A 136 2.36 7.32 -8.73
CA CYS A 136 3.35 6.91 -7.74
C CYS A 136 4.66 6.43 -8.40
N LYS A 137 4.58 5.64 -9.49
CA LYS A 137 5.77 5.18 -10.24
C LYS A 137 6.53 6.36 -10.84
N THR A 138 5.82 7.31 -11.44
CA THR A 138 6.42 8.50 -12.04
C THR A 138 7.03 9.40 -10.97
N ALA A 139 6.33 9.63 -9.86
CA ALA A 139 6.87 10.39 -8.72
C ALA A 139 8.11 9.71 -8.14
N SER A 140 8.13 8.39 -8.09
CA SER A 140 9.29 7.60 -7.70
C SER A 140 10.45 7.76 -8.69
N ASP A 141 10.23 7.60 -9.99
CA ASP A 141 11.27 7.73 -11.03
C ASP A 141 11.85 9.15 -11.15
N LEU A 142 11.11 10.14 -10.68
CA LEU A 142 11.55 11.54 -10.56
C LEU A 142 12.14 11.87 -9.18
N ASN A 143 12.05 10.93 -8.22
CA ASN A 143 12.42 11.09 -6.82
C ASN A 143 11.79 12.35 -6.19
N LEU A 144 10.47 12.51 -6.39
CA LEU A 144 9.69 13.60 -5.82
C LEU A 144 9.31 13.32 -4.36
N SER A 145 9.21 14.38 -3.56
CA SER A 145 8.59 14.34 -2.23
C SER A 145 7.08 14.09 -2.36
N PHE A 146 6.72 12.81 -2.47
CA PHE A 146 5.37 12.33 -2.74
C PHE A 146 5.04 11.12 -1.87
N ILE A 147 3.84 11.10 -1.30
CA ILE A 147 3.29 9.94 -0.60
C ILE A 147 1.89 9.64 -1.11
N GLY A 148 1.54 8.35 -1.12
CA GLY A 148 0.17 7.90 -1.34
C GLY A 148 -0.56 7.63 -0.03
N VAL A 149 -1.88 7.85 -0.01
CA VAL A 149 -2.77 7.44 1.08
C VAL A 149 -3.99 6.72 0.48
N GLY A 150 -4.27 5.53 0.97
CA GLY A 150 -5.39 4.70 0.51
C GLY A 150 -5.95 3.77 1.60
N LEU A 151 -6.83 2.86 1.19
CA LEU A 151 -7.36 1.80 2.04
C LEU A 151 -6.66 0.48 1.74
N LEU A 152 -6.45 -0.34 2.77
CA LEU A 152 -5.94 -1.70 2.62
C LEU A 152 -7.13 -2.66 2.57
N TYR A 153 -7.47 -3.13 1.38
CA TYR A 153 -8.56 -4.08 1.22
C TYR A 153 -8.09 -5.52 1.44
N ARG A 154 -8.85 -6.30 2.21
CA ARG A 154 -8.60 -7.75 2.35
C ARG A 154 -8.95 -8.51 1.08
N GLN A 155 -10.06 -8.15 0.46
CA GLN A 155 -10.49 -8.62 -0.85
C GLN A 155 -10.32 -7.49 -1.85
N GLY A 156 -9.60 -7.77 -2.93
CA GLY A 156 -9.59 -6.89 -4.10
C GLY A 156 -10.96 -6.84 -4.78
N TYR A 157 -10.98 -6.49 -6.07
CA TYR A 157 -12.25 -6.37 -6.79
C TYR A 157 -12.95 -7.73 -6.97
N PHE A 158 -12.45 -8.61 -7.83
CA PHE A 158 -12.78 -10.05 -7.87
C PHE A 158 -11.90 -10.74 -8.92
N LEU A 159 -11.73 -12.05 -8.80
CA LEU A 159 -11.22 -12.89 -9.89
C LEU A 159 -12.39 -13.29 -10.79
N GLN A 160 -12.30 -12.97 -12.08
CA GLN A 160 -13.31 -13.33 -13.07
C GLN A 160 -13.05 -14.74 -13.59
N THR A 161 -14.01 -15.65 -13.42
CA THR A 161 -14.03 -16.94 -14.10
C THR A 161 -15.23 -17.03 -15.04
N ILE A 162 -15.04 -17.68 -16.19
CA ILE A 162 -16.11 -17.89 -17.17
C ILE A 162 -16.41 -19.39 -17.20
N ASP A 163 -17.65 -19.77 -16.91
CA ASP A 163 -18.04 -21.18 -16.93
C ASP A 163 -18.27 -21.71 -18.36
N GLY A 164 -18.50 -23.01 -18.49
CA GLY A 164 -18.76 -23.67 -19.79
C GLY A 164 -20.01 -23.16 -20.53
N ASN A 165 -20.87 -22.36 -19.89
CA ASN A 165 -22.04 -21.72 -20.49
C ASN A 165 -21.79 -20.25 -20.84
N GLY A 166 -20.56 -19.76 -20.68
CA GLY A 166 -20.21 -18.36 -20.93
C GLY A 166 -20.70 -17.40 -19.83
N ARG A 167 -21.10 -17.90 -18.66
CA ARG A 167 -21.52 -17.04 -17.55
C ARG A 167 -20.31 -16.60 -16.75
N GLN A 168 -20.28 -15.32 -16.43
CA GLN A 168 -19.30 -14.76 -15.51
C GLN A 168 -19.62 -15.16 -14.08
N ASN A 169 -18.61 -15.69 -13.39
CA ASN A 169 -18.60 -15.93 -11.96
C ASN A 169 -17.52 -15.04 -11.34
N ALA A 170 -17.85 -14.40 -10.21
CA ALA A 170 -16.93 -13.57 -9.45
C ALA A 170 -16.45 -14.37 -8.24
N GLU A 171 -15.16 -14.64 -8.18
CA GLU A 171 -14.51 -15.29 -7.05
C GLU A 171 -13.81 -14.23 -6.19
N TYR A 172 -14.01 -14.32 -4.88
CA TYR A 172 -13.40 -13.44 -3.90
C TYR A 172 -12.52 -14.28 -3.00
N THR A 173 -11.32 -13.78 -2.71
CA THR A 173 -10.36 -14.46 -1.84
C THR A 173 -9.70 -13.42 -0.97
N ASP A 174 -9.65 -13.69 0.33
CA ASP A 174 -8.95 -12.85 1.27
C ASP A 174 -7.45 -12.96 1.04
N ALA A 175 -6.80 -11.81 0.91
CA ALA A 175 -5.36 -11.71 0.94
C ALA A 175 -4.85 -11.97 2.36
N ASP A 176 -3.82 -12.79 2.46
CA ASP A 176 -3.00 -12.86 3.66
C ASP A 176 -2.04 -11.66 3.65
N PHE A 177 -2.20 -10.75 4.61
CA PHE A 177 -1.38 -9.55 4.72
C PHE A 177 0.11 -9.86 4.96
N GLU A 178 0.44 -11.04 5.49
CA GLU A 178 1.82 -11.51 5.64
C GLU A 178 2.48 -11.87 4.30
N ASP A 179 1.68 -12.12 3.26
CA ASP A 179 2.14 -12.38 1.90
C ASP A 179 2.27 -11.11 1.05
N LEU A 180 1.78 -9.98 1.56
CA LEU A 180 1.82 -8.69 0.88
C LEU A 180 3.12 -7.95 1.21
N PRO A 181 3.64 -7.10 0.30
CA PRO A 181 4.81 -6.27 0.55
C PRO A 181 4.48 -5.04 1.41
N ILE A 182 3.80 -5.25 2.54
CA ILE A 182 3.38 -4.21 3.49
C ILE A 182 4.03 -4.46 4.86
N THR A 183 4.18 -3.40 5.64
CA THR A 183 4.64 -3.45 7.03
C THR A 183 3.78 -2.54 7.89
N PRO A 184 3.54 -2.87 9.17
CA PRO A 184 2.86 -1.95 10.06
C PRO A 184 3.70 -0.69 10.27
N VAL A 185 3.04 0.47 10.33
CA VAL A 185 3.69 1.67 10.86
C VAL A 185 3.81 1.51 12.37
N LEU A 186 4.99 1.79 12.93
CA LEU A 186 5.24 1.69 14.36
C LEU A 186 5.30 3.07 15.00
N LYS A 187 4.82 3.15 16.24
CA LYS A 187 5.01 4.30 17.13
C LYS A 187 6.44 4.29 17.70
N ALA A 188 6.78 5.34 18.44
CA ALA A 188 8.08 5.48 19.10
C ALA A 188 8.37 4.37 20.14
N ASP A 189 7.32 3.75 20.70
CA ASP A 189 7.41 2.63 21.64
C ASP A 189 7.43 1.25 20.95
N ALA A 190 7.61 1.21 19.62
CA ALA A 190 7.55 0.02 18.77
C ALA A 190 6.18 -0.70 18.70
N SER A 191 5.13 -0.14 19.31
CA SER A 191 3.76 -0.63 19.10
C SER A 191 3.21 -0.20 17.73
N GLU A 192 2.26 -0.95 17.20
CA GLU A 192 1.63 -0.63 15.91
C GLU A 192 0.80 0.66 16.00
N LEU A 193 0.85 1.47 14.95
CA LEU A 193 0.10 2.71 14.86
C LEU A 193 -1.35 2.44 14.54
N THR A 194 -2.22 2.79 15.48
CA THR A 194 -3.67 2.85 15.31
C THR A 194 -4.16 4.27 15.50
N ILE A 195 -5.24 4.63 14.79
CA ILE A 195 -5.95 5.90 14.90
C ILE A 195 -7.43 5.67 15.19
N ALA A 196 -8.07 6.62 15.86
CA ALA A 196 -9.51 6.64 16.06
C ALA A 196 -10.18 7.62 15.09
N VAL A 197 -11.11 7.11 14.29
CA VAL A 197 -11.92 7.86 13.32
C VAL A 197 -13.35 7.97 13.87
N PRO A 198 -13.83 9.20 14.17
CA PRO A 198 -15.19 9.39 14.65
C PRO A 198 -16.22 8.98 13.60
N MET A 199 -17.16 8.14 14.00
CA MET A 199 -18.32 7.72 13.22
C MET A 199 -19.61 8.06 13.99
N PRO A 200 -20.80 8.07 13.35
CA PRO A 200 -22.05 8.26 14.08
C PRO A 200 -22.23 7.22 15.19
N GLY A 201 -22.19 7.69 16.45
CA GLY A 201 -22.41 6.87 17.64
C GLY A 201 -21.24 5.96 18.06
N ARG A 202 -20.09 5.99 17.39
CA ARG A 202 -18.93 5.13 17.70
C ARG A 202 -17.60 5.71 17.22
N ASN A 203 -16.49 5.14 17.67
CA ASN A 203 -15.18 5.39 17.10
C ASN A 203 -14.72 4.14 16.34
N LEU A 204 -14.41 4.29 15.07
CA LEU A 204 -13.75 3.27 14.26
C LEU A 204 -12.25 3.31 14.55
N VAL A 205 -11.65 2.16 14.89
CA VAL A 205 -10.19 2.05 15.02
C VAL A 205 -9.60 1.63 13.67
N ALA A 206 -8.57 2.31 13.20
CA ALA A 206 -7.86 1.91 11.97
C ALA A 206 -6.37 1.73 12.23
N LYS A 207 -5.80 0.62 11.76
CA LYS A 207 -4.36 0.36 11.75
C LYS A 207 -3.74 0.97 10.51
N VAL A 208 -2.55 1.54 10.66
CA VAL A 208 -1.81 2.16 9.55
C VAL A 208 -0.71 1.20 9.10
N TRP A 209 -0.81 0.78 7.83
CA TRP A 209 0.20 0.00 7.13
C TRP A 209 0.97 0.90 6.16
N LYS A 210 2.16 0.46 5.75
CA LYS A 210 2.95 1.12 4.71
C LYS A 210 3.54 0.11 3.73
N THR A 211 3.68 0.52 2.47
CA THR A 211 4.47 -0.18 1.45
C THR A 211 5.39 0.79 0.71
N ARG A 212 6.47 0.28 0.15
CA ARG A 212 7.44 1.05 -0.64
C ARG A 212 7.13 0.85 -2.12
N VAL A 213 7.04 1.96 -2.85
CA VAL A 213 6.84 2.02 -4.29
C VAL A 213 8.02 2.76 -4.89
N GLY A 214 9.13 2.04 -5.06
CA GLY A 214 10.44 2.64 -5.33
C GLY A 214 10.83 3.60 -4.20
N HIS A 215 10.89 4.89 -4.49
CA HIS A 215 11.16 5.97 -3.53
C HIS A 215 9.91 6.38 -2.72
N VAL A 216 8.71 6.20 -3.30
CA VAL A 216 7.45 6.65 -2.70
C VAL A 216 7.03 5.71 -1.57
N THR A 217 6.44 6.28 -0.51
CA THR A 217 5.75 5.51 0.52
C THR A 217 4.25 5.63 0.32
N LEU A 218 3.56 4.50 0.30
CA LEU A 218 2.10 4.42 0.31
C LEU A 218 1.62 3.99 1.69
N TYR A 219 0.77 4.79 2.32
CA TYR A 219 0.11 4.48 3.58
C TYR A 219 -1.29 3.92 3.31
N LEU A 220 -1.63 2.83 4.00
CA LEU A 220 -2.88 2.13 3.80
C LEU A 220 -3.59 1.92 5.14
N LEU A 221 -4.90 2.17 5.17
CA LEU A 221 -5.71 2.06 6.39
C LEU A 221 -6.52 0.76 6.38
N ASP A 222 -6.46 0.04 7.49
CA ASP A 222 -7.12 -1.24 7.71
C ASP A 222 -8.02 -1.18 8.95
N THR A 223 -9.21 -1.77 8.87
CA THR A 223 -10.20 -1.78 9.95
C THR A 223 -10.47 -3.18 10.50
N ASP A 224 -9.82 -4.23 9.98
CA ASP A 224 -10.02 -5.59 10.50
C ASP A 224 -9.24 -5.82 11.80
N LEU A 225 -9.74 -5.23 12.88
CA LEU A 225 -9.17 -5.26 14.22
C LEU A 225 -10.17 -5.85 15.22
N GLU A 226 -9.67 -6.54 16.24
CA GLU A 226 -10.52 -7.23 17.22
C GLU A 226 -11.44 -6.28 17.98
N GLU A 227 -11.00 -5.04 18.20
CA GLU A 227 -11.73 -3.98 18.89
C GLU A 227 -12.91 -3.42 18.08
N ASN A 228 -12.91 -3.60 16.76
CA ASN A 228 -13.98 -3.15 15.88
C ASN A 228 -15.13 -4.15 15.82
N SER A 229 -16.35 -3.64 15.62
CA SER A 229 -17.53 -4.46 15.35
C SER A 229 -17.39 -5.19 14.00
N ALA A 230 -18.14 -6.27 13.79
CA ALA A 230 -18.11 -6.99 12.51
C ALA A 230 -18.43 -6.08 11.31
N HIS A 231 -19.36 -5.14 11.47
CA HIS A 231 -19.68 -4.13 10.47
C HIS A 231 -18.49 -3.21 10.17
N ASP A 232 -17.80 -2.75 11.22
CA ASP A 232 -16.67 -1.84 11.08
C ASP A 232 -15.45 -2.49 10.41
N ARG A 233 -15.23 -3.79 10.67
CA ARG A 233 -14.22 -4.59 9.97
C ARG A 233 -14.54 -4.73 8.48
N ASP A 234 -15.83 -4.80 8.13
CA ASP A 234 -16.27 -4.93 6.72
C ASP A 234 -16.02 -3.67 5.89
N ILE A 235 -15.84 -2.49 6.53
CA ILE A 235 -15.57 -1.22 5.84
C ILE A 235 -14.36 -1.32 4.91
N ALA A 236 -13.24 -1.92 5.36
CA ALA A 236 -12.06 -2.14 4.54
C ALA A 236 -11.97 -3.57 4.00
N HIS A 237 -13.04 -4.36 4.05
CA HIS A 237 -12.96 -5.76 3.63
C HIS A 237 -12.88 -5.89 2.10
N ARG A 238 -13.73 -5.18 1.34
CA ARG A 238 -13.79 -5.31 -0.12
C ARG A 238 -13.77 -3.98 -0.85
N LEU A 239 -12.95 -3.90 -1.90
CA LEU A 239 -12.92 -2.76 -2.81
C LEU A 239 -14.27 -2.61 -3.54
N TYR A 240 -14.89 -1.43 -3.42
CA TYR A 240 -16.26 -1.16 -3.88
C TYR A 240 -17.30 -2.18 -3.37
N GLY A 241 -17.06 -2.70 -2.16
CA GLY A 241 -17.99 -3.54 -1.43
C GLY A 241 -19.11 -2.79 -0.71
N GLY A 242 -19.99 -3.57 -0.10
CA GLY A 242 -21.08 -3.06 0.72
C GLY A 242 -22.14 -2.26 -0.05
N ASP A 243 -22.80 -1.37 0.67
CA ASP A 243 -23.89 -0.52 0.21
C ASP A 243 -23.50 0.97 0.22
N ARG A 244 -24.48 1.86 0.07
CA ARG A 244 -24.26 3.31 0.13
C ARG A 244 -23.72 3.77 1.49
N THR A 245 -24.10 3.08 2.57
CA THR A 245 -23.62 3.38 3.93
C THR A 245 -22.14 3.05 4.03
N THR A 246 -21.79 1.83 3.63
CA THR A 246 -20.40 1.33 3.62
C THR A 246 -19.51 2.24 2.78
N ARG A 247 -20.00 2.70 1.62
CA ARG A 247 -19.28 3.64 0.77
C ARG A 247 -18.96 4.95 1.51
N ILE A 248 -19.93 5.57 2.18
CA ILE A 248 -19.68 6.80 2.95
C ILE A 248 -18.70 6.53 4.10
N GLU A 249 -18.80 5.39 4.76
CA GLU A 249 -17.88 4.99 5.84
C GLU A 249 -16.45 4.81 5.32
N GLN A 250 -16.26 4.22 4.13
CA GLN A 250 -14.97 4.14 3.43
C GLN A 250 -14.44 5.53 3.07
N GLU A 251 -15.28 6.43 2.57
CA GLU A 251 -14.90 7.80 2.21
C GLU A 251 -14.50 8.62 3.47
N ILE A 252 -15.18 8.43 4.60
CA ILE A 252 -14.81 9.01 5.90
C ILE A 252 -13.49 8.42 6.39
N LEU A 253 -13.32 7.10 6.33
CA LEU A 253 -12.08 6.44 6.72
C LEU A 253 -10.90 6.96 5.89
N LEU A 254 -11.04 7.03 4.57
CA LEU A 254 -9.99 7.51 3.68
C LEU A 254 -9.68 8.99 3.93
N GLY A 255 -10.70 9.84 3.98
CA GLY A 255 -10.53 11.28 4.14
C GLY A 255 -10.10 11.68 5.56
N VAL A 256 -10.96 11.42 6.55
CA VAL A 256 -10.71 11.78 7.97
C VAL A 256 -9.62 10.92 8.56
N GLY A 257 -9.68 9.60 8.35
CA GLY A 257 -8.66 8.67 8.87
C GLY A 257 -7.30 8.92 8.24
N GLY A 258 -7.22 9.17 6.94
CA GLY A 258 -5.94 9.46 6.29
C GLY A 258 -5.28 10.74 6.83
N VAL A 259 -6.05 11.83 7.02
CA VAL A 259 -5.53 13.06 7.64
C VAL A 259 -5.04 12.81 9.07
N LYS A 260 -5.79 12.04 9.86
CA LYS A 260 -5.39 11.68 11.23
C LYS A 260 -4.15 10.79 11.28
N ALA A 261 -4.01 9.85 10.34
CA ALA A 261 -2.84 8.99 10.24
C ALA A 261 -1.58 9.81 9.94
N LEU A 262 -1.65 10.72 8.95
CA LEU A 262 -0.54 11.63 8.64
C LEU A 262 -0.17 12.52 9.84
N ALA A 263 -1.17 13.08 10.53
CA ALA A 263 -0.95 13.88 11.74
C ALA A 263 -0.28 13.07 12.87
N ALA A 264 -0.71 11.83 13.10
CA ALA A 264 -0.13 10.94 14.12
C ALA A 264 1.33 10.55 13.82
N MET A 265 1.71 10.52 12.53
CA MET A 265 3.09 10.33 12.09
C MET A 265 3.90 11.63 11.99
N ASN A 266 3.31 12.78 12.37
CA ASN A 266 3.88 14.12 12.20
C ASN A 266 4.29 14.43 10.74
N ILE A 267 3.56 13.88 9.77
CA ILE A 267 3.73 14.17 8.35
C ILE A 267 2.88 15.39 8.02
N ARG A 268 3.49 16.42 7.42
CA ARG A 268 2.84 17.71 7.10
C ARG A 268 2.90 17.99 5.60
N PRO A 269 1.93 17.49 4.81
CA PRO A 269 1.87 17.77 3.39
C PRO A 269 1.63 19.25 3.11
N THR A 270 2.36 19.79 2.14
CA THR A 270 2.15 21.14 1.61
C THR A 270 1.11 21.15 0.49
N VAL A 271 0.85 20.01 -0.14
CA VAL A 271 -0.19 19.82 -1.17
C VAL A 271 -0.98 18.57 -0.85
N TRP A 272 -2.31 18.67 -0.90
CA TRP A 272 -3.25 17.59 -0.66
C TRP A 272 -4.00 17.33 -1.95
N HIS A 273 -3.66 16.24 -2.64
CA HIS A 273 -4.29 15.87 -3.89
C HIS A 273 -5.36 14.83 -3.64
N ILE A 274 -6.59 15.12 -4.05
CA ILE A 274 -7.75 14.24 -3.98
C ILE A 274 -7.98 13.67 -5.38
N ASN A 275 -7.87 12.35 -5.52
CA ASN A 275 -8.26 11.66 -6.75
C ASN A 275 -9.74 11.27 -6.65
N GLU A 276 -10.58 11.94 -7.42
CA GLU A 276 -12.04 11.85 -7.40
C GLU A 276 -12.67 12.18 -6.03
N GLY A 277 -14.00 12.04 -5.91
CA GLY A 277 -14.75 12.38 -4.70
C GLY A 277 -14.46 11.55 -3.45
N HIS A 278 -13.71 10.44 -3.55
CA HIS A 278 -13.63 9.42 -2.50
C HIS A 278 -12.95 9.87 -1.20
N ALA A 279 -12.05 10.85 -1.28
CA ALA A 279 -11.36 11.37 -0.10
C ALA A 279 -11.84 12.79 0.27
N ALA A 280 -12.99 13.24 -0.23
CA ALA A 280 -13.49 14.60 -0.02
C ALA A 280 -13.62 15.00 1.46
N PHE A 281 -13.89 14.04 2.35
CA PHE A 281 -13.96 14.28 3.80
C PHE A 281 -12.63 14.77 4.41
N LEU A 282 -11.50 14.63 3.71
CA LEU A 282 -10.23 15.21 4.15
C LEU A 282 -10.31 16.74 4.28
N ILE A 283 -11.08 17.40 3.41
CA ILE A 283 -11.25 18.86 3.42
C ILE A 283 -11.86 19.27 4.77
N ILE A 284 -12.92 18.57 5.17
CA ILE A 284 -13.66 18.85 6.41
C ILE A 284 -12.79 18.59 7.63
N GLU A 285 -12.06 17.47 7.69
CA GLU A 285 -11.18 17.17 8.81
C GLU A 285 -10.05 18.19 8.94
N ARG A 286 -9.46 18.63 7.83
CA ARG A 286 -8.41 19.66 7.83
C ARG A 286 -8.94 21.00 8.33
N MET A 287 -10.12 21.42 7.88
CA MET A 287 -10.79 22.62 8.40
C MET A 287 -11.04 22.49 9.91
N ARG A 288 -11.57 21.34 10.36
CA ARG A 288 -11.83 21.07 11.78
C ARG A 288 -10.56 21.19 12.63
N GLN A 289 -9.43 20.68 12.15
CA GLN A 289 -8.14 20.78 12.85
C GLN A 289 -7.66 22.24 12.97
N LEU A 290 -7.75 23.02 11.88
CA LEU A 290 -7.36 24.44 11.90
C LEU A 290 -8.24 25.28 12.82
N ILE A 291 -9.56 25.05 12.80
CA ILE A 291 -10.49 25.71 13.71
C ILE A 291 -10.19 25.34 15.16
N GLY A 292 -9.89 24.06 15.43
CA GLY A 292 -9.44 23.58 16.73
C GLY A 292 -8.13 24.21 17.21
N GLN A 293 -7.30 24.75 16.29
CA GLN A 293 -6.08 25.50 16.58
C GLN A 293 -6.32 27.01 16.72
N GLY A 294 -7.56 27.47 16.60
CA GLY A 294 -7.96 28.86 16.84
C GLY A 294 -8.18 29.71 15.58
N LEU A 295 -8.11 29.13 14.37
CA LEU A 295 -8.53 29.85 13.16
C LEU A 295 -10.06 29.98 13.13
N ASP A 296 -10.56 31.10 12.63
CA ASP A 296 -11.98 31.22 12.32
C ASP A 296 -12.35 30.37 11.08
N PHE A 297 -13.65 30.13 10.92
CA PHE A 297 -14.17 29.27 9.85
C PHE A 297 -13.78 29.76 8.44
N ALA A 298 -13.82 31.08 8.18
CA ALA A 298 -13.51 31.61 6.86
C ALA A 298 -12.02 31.46 6.53
N SER A 299 -11.14 31.77 7.50
CA SER A 299 -9.70 31.55 7.35
C SER A 299 -9.36 30.07 7.14
N ALA A 300 -10.04 29.15 7.83
CA ALA A 300 -9.82 27.72 7.68
C ALA A 300 -10.21 27.20 6.29
N ILE A 301 -11.29 27.74 5.68
CA ILE A 301 -11.67 27.41 4.29
C ILE A 301 -10.55 27.80 3.35
N GLU A 302 -10.11 29.06 3.39
CA GLU A 302 -9.08 29.57 2.47
C GLU A 302 -7.76 28.82 2.62
N ALA A 303 -7.36 28.52 3.85
CA ALA A 303 -6.13 27.78 4.15
C ALA A 303 -6.16 26.32 3.65
N VAL A 304 -7.34 25.70 3.60
CA VAL A 304 -7.51 24.35 3.03
C VAL A 304 -7.65 24.40 1.51
N ALA A 305 -8.36 25.40 0.98
CA ALA A 305 -8.56 25.56 -0.45
C ALA A 305 -7.25 25.81 -1.20
N CYS A 306 -6.36 26.66 -0.66
CA CYS A 306 -5.13 27.08 -1.34
C CYS A 306 -4.09 25.95 -1.56
N ASN A 307 -4.24 24.82 -0.87
CA ASN A 307 -3.32 23.68 -0.96
C ASN A 307 -4.04 22.34 -1.22
N THR A 308 -5.31 22.39 -1.63
CA THR A 308 -6.07 21.20 -2.05
C THR A 308 -6.17 21.19 -3.57
N VAL A 309 -5.80 20.07 -4.19
CA VAL A 309 -5.97 19.80 -5.61
C VAL A 309 -7.01 18.70 -5.76
N PHE A 310 -7.98 18.88 -6.65
CA PHE A 310 -9.00 17.89 -6.95
C PHE A 310 -8.90 17.52 -8.44
N THR A 311 -8.82 16.23 -8.73
CA THR A 311 -8.94 15.68 -10.09
C THR A 311 -10.15 14.79 -10.18
#